data_AF-W0EC48-F1
#
_entry.id   AF-W0EC48-F1
#
_cell.length_a   1.000
_cell.length_b   1.000
_cell.length_c   1.000
_cell.angle_alpha   90.00
_cell.angle_beta   90.00
_cell.angle_gamma   90.00
#
_symmetry.space_group_name_H-M   'P 1'
#
loop_
_entity.id
_entity.type
_entity.pdbx_description
1 polymer ?
#
loop_
_entity_poly.entity_id
_entity_poly.type
_entity_poly.pdbx_seq_one_letter_code
_entity_poly.pdbx_strand_id
1 'polypeptide(L)'
;MKELSPVDFCGCGDTGYLTKRTIPIDLAQGMGHIHQVPVYHCGSKLCDQYTLPSPVVPRIDDLADMMEQRNLNSLDFSWEDQEDGPQDSLALIEAFIWKFNNRKYEDATVVFIIPAQSIIFQSQLDNTEFYQLQYLQKDEKGTWFSLNKFYSDEPLTLEEFLDFEPTYTKELGFIDFNEVEDALIEEFGAII
;
A
#
# COMPACT_ATOMS: atom_id res chain seq x y z
N MET A 1 -14.08 9.36 22.55
CA MET A 1 -13.91 8.93 21.15
C MET A 1 -12.52 9.40 20.75
N LYS A 2 -11.55 8.48 20.71
CA LYS A 2 -10.24 8.79 20.12
C LYS A 2 -10.43 8.63 18.62
N GLU A 3 -10.31 9.74 17.92
CA GLU A 3 -10.31 9.77 16.46
C GLU A 3 -9.16 8.89 15.96
N LEU A 4 -9.42 8.13 14.89
CA LEU A 4 -8.39 7.50 14.09
C LEU A 4 -7.52 8.65 13.56
N SER A 5 -6.35 8.84 14.18
CA SER A 5 -5.47 9.96 13.88
C SER A 5 -5.11 9.93 12.39
N PRO A 6 -5.05 11.10 11.73
CA PRO A 6 -4.42 11.26 10.43
C PRO A 6 -3.13 10.47 10.31
N VAL A 7 -3.03 9.66 9.26
CA VAL A 7 -1.80 8.95 8.90
C VAL A 7 -0.83 10.01 8.33
N ASP A 8 -0.08 10.62 9.26
CA ASP A 8 0.95 11.65 9.03
C ASP A 8 0.46 12.98 8.38
N PHE A 9 1.38 13.93 8.20
CA PHE A 9 1.11 15.28 7.70
C PHE A 9 1.49 15.42 6.22
N CYS A 10 0.64 16.12 5.45
CA CYS A 10 1.06 16.68 4.16
C CYS A 10 2.27 17.62 4.37
N GLY A 11 2.98 17.96 3.29
CA GLY A 11 4.01 18.99 3.34
C GLY A 11 3.51 20.37 3.83
N CYS A 12 2.19 20.55 3.91
CA CYS A 12 1.49 21.74 4.40
C CYS A 12 1.16 21.77 5.90
N GLY A 13 1.38 20.67 6.63
CA GLY A 13 1.07 20.54 8.05
C GLY A 13 -0.39 20.17 8.37
N ASP A 14 -1.25 20.03 7.37
CA ASP A 14 -2.57 19.39 7.50
C ASP A 14 -2.46 17.85 7.44
N THR A 15 -3.56 17.16 7.75
CA THR A 15 -3.71 15.72 7.55
C THR A 15 -3.31 15.28 6.14
N GLY A 16 -2.33 14.40 6.05
CA GLY A 16 -1.93 13.70 4.84
C GLY A 16 -2.79 12.45 4.61
N TYR A 17 -3.08 12.17 3.35
CA TYR A 17 -3.70 10.93 2.89
C TYR A 17 -2.74 10.26 1.92
N LEU A 18 -2.59 8.94 2.05
CA LEU A 18 -1.71 8.17 1.18
C LEU A 18 -2.26 8.16 -0.26
N THR A 19 -1.46 8.64 -1.21
CA THR A 19 -1.76 8.68 -2.64
C THR A 19 -0.50 8.33 -3.43
N LYS A 20 -0.56 8.41 -4.76
CA LYS A 20 0.60 8.20 -5.64
C LYS A 20 0.97 9.45 -6.41
N ARG A 21 2.27 9.63 -6.64
CA ARG A 21 2.80 10.71 -7.48
C ARG A 21 3.94 10.22 -8.37
N THR A 22 4.18 10.95 -9.45
CA THR A 22 5.46 10.84 -10.18
C THR A 22 6.47 11.77 -9.53
N ILE A 23 7.61 11.22 -9.13
CA ILE A 23 8.72 11.96 -8.50
C ILE A 23 9.86 12.08 -9.51
N PRO A 24 10.33 13.30 -9.83
CA PRO A 24 11.53 13.49 -10.63
C PRO A 24 12.77 13.14 -9.79
N ILE A 25 13.77 12.53 -10.42
CA ILE A 25 15.03 12.14 -9.77
C ILE A 25 16.20 12.55 -10.66
N ASP A 26 17.27 13.01 -10.05
CA ASP A 26 18.51 13.30 -10.74
C ASP A 26 19.32 12.00 -10.93
N LEU A 27 19.52 11.59 -12.18
CA LEU A 27 20.38 10.47 -12.57
C LEU A 27 21.63 11.00 -13.29
N ALA A 28 22.70 10.21 -13.35
CA ALA A 28 23.92 10.54 -14.06
C ALA A 28 23.68 10.88 -15.56
N GLN A 29 22.70 10.22 -16.20
CA GLN A 29 22.31 10.48 -17.60
C GLN A 29 21.33 11.65 -17.78
N GLY A 30 20.84 12.27 -16.70
CA GLY A 30 19.86 13.36 -16.72
C GLY A 30 18.68 13.12 -15.79
N MET A 31 17.61 13.91 -15.94
CA MET A 31 16.43 13.80 -15.09
C MET A 31 15.61 12.54 -15.43
N GLY A 32 15.48 11.64 -14.46
CA GLY A 32 14.62 10.47 -14.49
C GLY A 32 13.29 10.71 -13.77
N HIS A 33 12.36 9.76 -13.90
CA HIS A 33 11.05 9.80 -13.25
C HIS A 33 10.71 8.45 -12.63
N ILE A 34 10.36 8.44 -11.35
CA ILE A 34 9.71 7.28 -10.73
C ILE A 34 8.21 7.57 -10.64
N HIS A 35 7.41 6.75 -11.31
CA HIS A 35 5.96 6.85 -11.29
C HIS A 35 5.38 6.10 -10.09
N GLN A 36 4.12 6.37 -9.77
CA GLN A 36 3.36 5.61 -8.77
C GLN A 36 3.95 5.59 -7.35
N VAL A 37 4.81 6.56 -7.00
CA VAL A 37 5.46 6.65 -5.68
C VAL A 37 4.42 6.96 -4.61
N PRO A 38 4.33 6.16 -3.53
CA PRO A 38 3.45 6.45 -2.40
C PRO A 38 3.87 7.75 -1.70
N VAL A 39 2.92 8.66 -1.51
CA VAL A 39 3.13 9.96 -0.84
C VAL A 39 1.97 10.29 0.09
N TYR A 40 2.24 11.00 1.19
CA TYR A 40 1.20 11.67 1.97
C TYR A 40 0.85 13.00 1.30
N HIS A 41 -0.40 13.15 0.87
CA HIS A 41 -0.90 14.34 0.19
C HIS A 41 -2.10 14.95 0.91
N CYS A 42 -2.23 16.27 0.82
CA CYS A 42 -3.36 16.95 1.43
C CYS A 42 -4.68 16.55 0.75
N GLY A 43 -5.76 16.38 1.52
CA GLY A 43 -7.10 16.15 0.99
C GLY A 43 -7.70 17.36 0.25
N SER A 44 -7.06 18.54 0.36
CA SER A 44 -7.44 19.74 -0.36
C SER A 44 -6.92 19.72 -1.79
N LYS A 45 -7.84 19.83 -2.77
CA LYS A 45 -7.51 19.96 -4.21
C LYS A 45 -6.71 21.22 -4.56
N LEU A 46 -6.51 22.13 -3.60
CA LEU A 46 -5.79 23.39 -3.78
C LEU A 46 -4.37 23.34 -3.19
N CYS A 47 -3.98 22.23 -2.57
CA CYS A 47 -2.67 22.07 -1.96
C CYS A 47 -1.87 20.99 -2.70
N ASP A 48 -0.84 21.41 -3.45
CA ASP A 48 0.04 20.49 -4.18
C ASP A 48 1.17 19.90 -3.31
N GLN A 49 1.19 20.17 -2.01
CA GLN A 49 2.25 19.70 -1.13
C GLN A 49 2.07 18.23 -0.76
N TYR A 50 3.21 17.56 -0.59
CA TYR A 50 3.26 16.15 -0.23
C TYR A 50 4.50 15.88 0.63
N THR A 51 4.45 14.77 1.36
CA THR A 51 5.58 14.21 2.11
C THR A 51 5.80 12.79 1.62
N LEU A 52 7.06 12.38 1.50
CA LEU A 52 7.38 10.97 1.26
C LEU A 52 7.33 10.23 2.60
N PRO A 53 6.64 9.09 2.72
CA PRO A 53 6.79 8.21 3.89
C PRO A 53 8.26 7.85 4.08
N SER A 54 8.74 7.77 5.32
CA SER A 54 10.16 7.53 5.61
C SER A 54 10.71 6.27 4.91
N PRO A 55 9.98 5.14 4.81
CA PRO A 55 10.44 3.94 4.11
C PRO A 55 10.50 4.07 2.58
N VAL A 56 9.75 5.01 2.00
CA VAL A 56 9.74 5.27 0.55
C VAL A 56 11.03 5.97 0.11
N VAL A 57 11.61 6.82 0.97
CA VAL A 57 12.83 7.58 0.66
C VAL A 57 14.03 6.67 0.31
N PRO A 58 14.47 5.74 1.16
CA PRO A 58 15.59 4.86 0.82
C PRO A 58 15.26 3.97 -0.39
N ARG A 59 13.99 3.56 -0.56
CA ARG A 59 13.61 2.76 -1.73
C ARG A 59 13.70 3.55 -3.03
N ILE A 60 13.40 4.85 -3.02
CA ILE A 60 13.58 5.72 -4.18
C ILE A 60 15.06 5.77 -4.59
N ASP A 61 15.98 5.83 -3.61
CA ASP A 61 17.42 5.82 -3.87
C ASP A 61 17.85 4.49 -4.49
N ASP A 62 17.39 3.35 -3.96
CA ASP A 62 17.67 2.02 -4.53
C ASP A 62 17.16 1.91 -5.98
N LEU A 63 15.94 2.39 -6.23
CA LEU A 63 15.35 2.40 -7.57
C LEU A 63 16.11 3.32 -8.52
N ALA A 64 16.62 4.46 -8.05
CA ALA A 64 17.46 5.36 -8.83
C ALA A 64 18.77 4.67 -9.25
N ASP A 65 19.45 4.00 -8.32
CA ASP A 65 20.65 3.22 -8.59
C ASP A 65 20.36 2.11 -9.63
N MET A 66 19.23 1.41 -9.51
CA MET A 66 18.79 0.43 -10.50
C MET A 66 18.56 1.06 -11.88
N MET A 67 17.94 2.25 -11.93
CA MET A 67 17.72 2.98 -13.18
C MET A 67 19.04 3.38 -13.83
N GLU A 68 20.06 3.78 -13.07
CA GLU A 68 21.40 4.07 -13.60
C GLU A 68 22.06 2.81 -14.15
N GLN A 69 22.05 1.71 -13.39
CA GLN A 69 22.65 0.44 -13.81
C GLN A 69 22.01 -0.11 -15.09
N ARG A 70 20.69 0.06 -15.23
CA ARG A 70 19.91 -0.41 -16.38
C ARG A 70 19.75 0.65 -17.48
N ASN A 71 20.32 1.85 -17.32
CA ASN A 71 20.21 2.99 -18.22
C ASN A 71 18.74 3.34 -18.56
N LEU A 72 17.89 3.36 -17.54
CA LEU A 72 16.47 3.72 -17.61
C LEU A 72 16.27 5.18 -17.22
N ASN A 73 15.29 5.84 -17.85
CA ASN A 73 14.89 7.22 -17.51
C ASN A 73 13.49 7.29 -16.87
N SER A 74 12.77 6.17 -16.82
CA SER A 74 11.46 6.04 -16.20
C SER A 74 11.31 4.65 -15.57
N LEU A 75 10.73 4.58 -14.38
CA LEU A 75 10.42 3.33 -13.68
C LEU A 75 9.14 3.49 -12.84
N ASP A 76 8.37 2.43 -12.66
CA ASP A 76 7.27 2.43 -11.69
C ASP A 76 7.81 2.07 -10.31
N PHE A 77 7.36 2.80 -9.28
CA PHE A 77 7.73 2.50 -7.90
C PHE A 77 7.31 1.07 -7.56
N SER A 78 8.27 0.30 -7.06
CA SER A 78 8.07 -1.07 -6.62
C SER A 78 8.89 -1.29 -5.36
N TRP A 79 8.32 -2.01 -4.40
CA TRP A 79 8.98 -2.35 -3.14
C TRP A 79 9.97 -3.51 -3.28
N GLU A 80 9.78 -4.36 -4.28
CA GLU A 80 10.70 -5.46 -4.62
C GLU A 80 11.49 -5.09 -5.88
N ASP A 81 12.70 -5.61 -5.99
CA ASP A 81 13.50 -5.47 -7.20
C ASP A 81 12.79 -6.22 -8.33
N GLN A 82 12.24 -5.47 -9.29
CA GLN A 82 11.60 -6.07 -10.46
C GLN A 82 12.64 -6.86 -11.26
N GLU A 83 12.69 -8.18 -11.02
CA GLU A 83 13.07 -9.15 -12.03
C GLU A 83 11.89 -9.27 -13.01
N ASP A 84 12.20 -9.19 -14.30
CA ASP A 84 11.30 -9.07 -15.45
C ASP A 84 10.03 -9.95 -15.38
N GLY A 85 9.00 -9.45 -14.71
CA GLY A 85 7.64 -10.00 -14.69
C GLY A 85 6.72 -9.23 -15.65
N PRO A 86 5.63 -9.85 -16.15
CA PRO A 86 4.72 -9.20 -17.09
C PRO A 86 4.02 -7.99 -16.44
N GLN A 87 4.46 -6.79 -16.82
CA GLN A 87 3.97 -5.48 -16.33
C GLN A 87 2.42 -5.34 -16.35
N ASP A 88 1.75 -6.00 -17.31
CA ASP A 88 0.28 -5.95 -17.45
C ASP A 88 -0.46 -6.54 -16.23
N SER A 89 0.13 -7.52 -15.54
CA SER A 89 -0.51 -8.14 -14.37
C SER A 89 -0.39 -7.25 -13.13
N LEU A 90 0.75 -6.59 -12.94
CA LEU A 90 0.97 -5.66 -11.83
C LEU A 90 0.01 -4.47 -11.92
N ALA A 91 -0.13 -3.86 -13.10
CA ALA A 91 -1.06 -2.75 -13.30
C ALA A 91 -2.52 -3.09 -12.95
N LEU A 92 -2.96 -4.33 -13.25
CA LEU A 92 -4.30 -4.82 -12.87
C LEU A 92 -4.45 -4.99 -11.35
N ILE A 93 -3.44 -5.56 -10.68
CA ILE A 93 -3.44 -5.73 -9.23
C ILE A 93 -3.39 -4.39 -8.52
N GLU A 94 -2.60 -3.45 -9.01
CA GLU A 94 -2.60 -2.09 -8.49
C GLU A 94 -3.97 -1.44 -8.63
N ALA A 95 -4.56 -1.46 -9.83
CA ALA A 95 -5.87 -0.88 -10.07
C ALA A 95 -6.95 -1.53 -9.19
N PHE A 96 -6.86 -2.84 -8.96
CA PHE A 96 -7.74 -3.58 -8.07
C PHE A 96 -7.58 -3.14 -6.61
N ILE A 97 -6.37 -3.17 -6.07
CA ILE A 97 -6.05 -2.76 -4.70
C ILE A 97 -6.50 -1.31 -4.45
N TRP A 98 -6.35 -0.42 -5.43
CA TRP A 98 -6.79 0.98 -5.32
C TRP A 98 -8.30 1.16 -5.13
N LYS A 99 -9.14 0.22 -5.59
CA LYS A 99 -10.60 0.27 -5.37
C LYS A 99 -10.98 0.23 -3.90
N PHE A 100 -10.08 -0.27 -3.04
CA PHE A 100 -10.29 -0.38 -1.61
C PHE A 100 -9.91 0.89 -0.84
N ASN A 101 -9.47 1.95 -1.53
CA ASN A 101 -9.07 3.19 -0.87
C ASN A 101 -10.26 3.81 -0.10
N ASN A 102 -10.06 4.06 1.20
CA ASN A 102 -11.10 4.53 2.13
C ASN A 102 -12.34 3.63 2.22
N ARG A 103 -12.24 2.35 1.83
CA ARG A 103 -13.34 1.39 1.91
C ARG A 103 -13.68 1.07 3.36
N LYS A 104 -14.98 1.02 3.65
CA LYS A 104 -15.52 0.65 4.96
C LYS A 104 -16.49 -0.52 4.80
N TYR A 105 -16.36 -1.47 5.70
CA TYR A 105 -17.26 -2.60 5.90
C TYR A 105 -17.95 -2.43 7.26
N GLU A 106 -18.93 -3.27 7.55
CA GLU A 106 -19.61 -3.31 8.85
C GLU A 106 -18.60 -3.51 9.99
N ASP A 107 -17.68 -4.46 9.84
CA ASP A 107 -16.78 -4.89 10.90
C ASP A 107 -15.31 -4.48 10.66
N ALA A 108 -14.97 -3.85 9.54
CA ALA A 108 -13.59 -3.42 9.26
C ALA A 108 -13.49 -2.14 8.41
N THR A 109 -12.38 -1.43 8.52
CA THR A 109 -12.05 -0.28 7.67
C THR A 109 -10.67 -0.44 7.08
N VAL A 110 -10.50 -0.12 5.79
CA VAL A 110 -9.18 -0.05 5.17
C VAL A 110 -8.42 1.14 5.77
N VAL A 111 -7.28 0.85 6.38
CA VAL A 111 -6.39 1.85 7.01
C VAL A 111 -5.14 2.10 6.17
N PHE A 112 -4.60 1.07 5.51
CA PHE A 112 -3.44 1.22 4.62
C PHE A 112 -3.62 0.46 3.32
N ILE A 113 -3.04 1.01 2.26
CA ILE A 113 -2.85 0.33 0.98
C ILE A 113 -1.37 0.43 0.65
N ILE A 114 -0.75 -0.72 0.48
CA ILE A 114 0.62 -0.84 -0.03
C ILE A 114 0.50 -1.28 -1.49
N PRO A 115 0.75 -0.38 -2.45
CA PRO A 115 0.54 -0.68 -3.86
C PRO A 115 1.26 -1.95 -4.31
N ALA A 116 0.56 -2.75 -5.13
CA ALA A 116 1.03 -4.03 -5.66
C ALA A 116 1.41 -5.08 -4.59
N GLN A 117 1.13 -4.84 -3.30
CA GLN A 117 1.52 -5.75 -2.23
C GLN A 117 0.38 -6.12 -1.30
N SER A 118 -0.25 -5.16 -0.62
CA SER A 118 -1.26 -5.53 0.39
C SER A 118 -2.24 -4.42 0.73
N ILE A 119 -3.35 -4.83 1.34
CA ILE A 119 -4.38 -3.97 1.91
C ILE A 119 -4.47 -4.29 3.39
N ILE A 120 -4.41 -3.26 4.24
CA ILE A 120 -4.52 -3.40 5.69
C ILE A 120 -5.87 -2.87 6.13
N PHE A 121 -6.57 -3.70 6.90
CA PHE A 121 -7.84 -3.39 7.51
C PHE A 121 -7.67 -3.34 9.03
N GLN A 122 -8.37 -2.42 9.67
CA GLN A 122 -8.54 -2.41 11.12
C GLN A 122 -9.96 -2.81 11.46
N SER A 123 -10.11 -3.71 12.43
CA SER A 123 -11.41 -4.12 12.94
C SER A 123 -12.16 -2.96 13.60
N GLN A 124 -13.46 -2.88 13.36
CA GLN A 124 -14.38 -1.96 14.05
C GLN A 124 -14.82 -2.54 15.40
N LEU A 125 -14.67 -3.85 15.60
CA LEU A 125 -15.05 -4.56 16.82
C LEU A 125 -13.94 -4.49 17.87
N ASP A 126 -12.68 -4.54 17.44
CA ASP A 126 -11.49 -4.46 18.29
C ASP A 126 -10.41 -3.60 17.62
N ASN A 127 -10.05 -2.48 18.25
CA ASN A 127 -9.10 -1.53 17.69
C ASN A 127 -7.64 -2.01 17.72
N THR A 128 -7.35 -3.11 18.41
CA THR A 128 -6.03 -3.77 18.42
C THR A 128 -5.90 -4.83 17.34
N GLU A 129 -6.99 -5.13 16.63
CA GLU A 129 -7.08 -6.21 15.68
C GLU A 129 -7.00 -5.71 14.24
N PHE A 130 -6.08 -6.31 13.48
CA PHE A 130 -5.77 -5.92 12.12
C PHE A 130 -5.79 -7.14 11.19
N TYR A 131 -6.08 -6.85 9.93
CA TYR A 131 -6.11 -7.84 8.86
C TYR A 131 -5.25 -7.34 7.70
N GLN A 132 -4.53 -8.24 7.07
CA GLN A 132 -3.72 -7.97 5.88
C GLN A 132 -4.19 -8.88 4.76
N LEU A 133 -4.68 -8.28 3.67
CA LEU A 133 -4.86 -8.98 2.41
C LEU A 133 -3.60 -8.78 1.57
N GLN A 134 -2.73 -9.78 1.54
CA GLN A 134 -1.45 -9.75 0.85
C GLN A 134 -1.56 -10.42 -0.51
N TYR A 135 -1.17 -9.73 -1.57
CA TYR A 135 -0.99 -10.30 -2.89
C TYR A 135 0.17 -11.31 -2.89
N LEU A 136 -0.08 -12.49 -3.43
CA LEU A 136 0.93 -13.52 -3.65
C LEU A 136 1.29 -13.54 -5.13
N GLN A 137 2.58 -13.52 -5.43
CA GLN A 137 3.06 -13.48 -6.80
C GLN A 137 2.53 -14.68 -7.60
N LYS A 138 2.31 -14.43 -8.89
CA LYS A 138 1.68 -15.32 -9.85
C LYS A 138 2.38 -16.68 -9.96
N ASP A 139 1.73 -17.72 -9.45
CA ASP A 139 2.01 -19.10 -9.86
C ASP A 139 1.33 -19.35 -11.22
N GLU A 140 1.75 -20.37 -11.97
CA GLU A 140 1.11 -20.79 -13.24
C GLU A 140 -0.41 -21.10 -13.11
N LYS A 141 -0.92 -21.13 -11.88
CA LYS A 141 -2.29 -21.50 -11.50
C LYS A 141 -3.25 -20.33 -11.24
N GLY A 142 -2.78 -19.08 -11.21
CA GLY A 142 -3.66 -17.92 -11.00
C GLY A 142 -3.06 -16.83 -10.11
N THR A 143 -3.88 -15.81 -9.82
CA THR A 143 -3.54 -14.68 -8.94
C THR A 143 -4.24 -14.89 -7.61
N TRP A 144 -3.48 -14.89 -6.53
CA TRP A 144 -3.98 -15.25 -5.19
C TRP A 144 -3.65 -14.17 -4.17
N PHE A 145 -4.46 -14.12 -3.11
CA PHE A 145 -4.22 -13.31 -1.93
C PHE A 145 -4.19 -14.19 -0.69
N SER A 146 -3.29 -13.91 0.24
CA SER A 146 -3.35 -14.44 1.60
C SER A 146 -4.06 -13.42 2.48
N LEU A 147 -5.10 -13.85 3.19
CA LEU A 147 -5.73 -13.05 4.23
C LEU A 147 -5.16 -13.46 5.58
N ASN A 148 -4.47 -12.52 6.22
CA ASN A 148 -3.83 -12.71 7.52
C ASN A 148 -4.49 -11.83 8.57
N LYS A 149 -4.44 -12.27 9.81
CA LYS A 149 -4.91 -11.56 10.99
C LYS A 149 -3.78 -11.42 11.99
N PHE A 150 -3.64 -10.24 12.57
CA PHE A 150 -2.62 -9.94 13.56
C PHE A 150 -3.12 -8.91 14.58
N TYR A 151 -2.35 -8.71 15.65
CA TYR A 151 -2.71 -7.82 16.75
C TYR A 151 -1.60 -6.80 17.00
N SER A 152 -1.98 -5.56 17.30
CA SER A 152 -1.09 -4.50 17.76
C SER A 152 -1.77 -3.71 18.88
N ASP A 153 -1.05 -3.54 20.00
CA ASP A 153 -1.52 -2.77 21.15
C ASP A 153 -1.52 -1.25 20.90
N GLU A 154 -0.81 -0.81 19.85
CA GLU A 154 -0.68 0.59 19.44
C GLU A 154 -1.34 0.85 18.08
N PRO A 155 -1.88 2.06 17.85
CA PRO A 155 -2.36 2.45 16.52
C PRO A 155 -1.20 2.38 15.54
N LEU A 156 -1.27 1.47 14.58
CA LEU A 156 -0.24 1.33 13.57
C LEU A 156 -0.33 2.48 12.58
N THR A 157 0.80 3.14 12.32
CA THR A 157 1.07 3.93 11.13
C THR A 157 1.59 3.02 10.00
N LEU A 158 1.65 3.54 8.77
CA LEU A 158 2.25 2.79 7.66
C LEU A 158 3.72 2.45 7.94
N GLU A 159 4.45 3.37 8.57
CA GLU A 159 5.86 3.19 8.91
C GLU A 159 6.02 2.07 9.94
N GLU A 160 5.24 2.12 11.01
CA GLU A 160 5.25 1.08 12.03
C GLU A 160 4.84 -0.26 11.46
N PHE A 161 3.87 -0.33 10.53
CA PHE A 161 3.48 -1.57 9.86
C PHE A 161 4.60 -2.18 9.01
N LEU A 162 5.35 -1.36 8.26
CA LEU A 162 6.44 -1.85 7.41
C LEU A 162 7.60 -2.43 8.23
N ASP A 163 7.84 -1.86 9.41
CA ASP A 163 8.84 -2.37 10.37
C ASP A 163 8.22 -3.38 11.37
N PHE A 164 6.92 -3.67 11.26
CA PHE A 164 6.21 -4.51 12.21
C PHE A 164 6.58 -5.97 11.97
N GLU A 165 7.18 -6.59 12.99
CA GLU A 165 7.20 -8.04 13.12
C GLU A 165 6.03 -8.45 14.04
N PRO A 166 4.91 -8.96 13.48
CA PRO A 166 3.78 -9.35 14.28
C PRO A 166 4.18 -10.39 15.33
N THR A 167 3.86 -10.09 16.59
CA THR A 167 4.06 -11.05 17.69
C THR A 167 3.22 -12.31 17.49
N TYR A 168 2.08 -12.18 16.80
CA TYR A 168 1.24 -13.28 16.37
C TYR A 168 0.56 -12.93 15.04
N THR A 169 0.82 -13.74 14.01
CA THR A 169 0.08 -13.73 12.74
C THR A 169 -0.67 -15.04 12.61
N LYS A 170 -1.95 -14.95 12.27
CA LYS A 170 -2.77 -16.09 11.89
C LYS A 170 -3.21 -15.93 10.44
N GLU A 171 -2.79 -16.86 9.60
CA GLU A 171 -3.35 -17.00 8.25
C GLU A 171 -4.80 -17.49 8.35
N LEU A 172 -5.71 -16.76 7.74
CA LEU A 172 -7.13 -17.09 7.66
C LEU A 172 -7.44 -17.89 6.40
N GLY A 173 -6.71 -17.63 5.31
CA GLY A 173 -6.78 -18.45 4.10
C GLY A 173 -6.21 -17.78 2.86
N PHE A 174 -6.32 -18.50 1.75
CA PHE A 174 -5.96 -18.03 0.41
C PHE A 174 -7.23 -17.79 -0.40
N ILE A 175 -7.27 -16.66 -1.11
CA ILE A 175 -8.43 -16.20 -1.86
C ILE A 175 -8.00 -15.97 -3.31
N ASP A 176 -8.76 -16.53 -4.26
CA ASP A 176 -8.55 -16.23 -5.68
C ASP A 176 -8.90 -14.77 -5.96
N PHE A 177 -8.15 -14.10 -6.83
CA PHE A 177 -8.38 -12.70 -7.20
C PHE A 177 -9.85 -12.38 -7.55
N ASN A 178 -10.55 -13.31 -8.20
CA ASN A 178 -11.95 -13.10 -8.61
C ASN A 178 -12.95 -13.21 -7.44
N GLU A 179 -12.54 -13.77 -6.31
CA GLU A 179 -13.39 -14.04 -5.14
C GLU A 179 -13.11 -13.08 -3.97
N VAL A 180 -12.10 -12.21 -4.09
CA VAL A 180 -11.68 -11.31 -3.00
C VAL A 180 -12.83 -10.43 -2.49
N GLU A 181 -13.63 -9.82 -3.37
CA GLU A 181 -14.72 -8.96 -2.92
C GLU A 181 -15.78 -9.73 -2.12
N ASP A 182 -16.17 -10.91 -2.60
CA ASP A 182 -17.15 -11.76 -1.92
C ASP A 182 -16.61 -12.26 -0.57
N ALA A 183 -15.36 -12.73 -0.54
CA ALA A 183 -14.71 -13.19 0.68
C ALA A 183 -14.59 -12.09 1.75
N LEU A 184 -14.29 -10.85 1.35
CA LEU A 184 -14.23 -9.72 2.27
C LEU A 184 -15.61 -9.32 2.79
N ILE A 185 -16.67 -9.45 1.97
CA ILE A 185 -18.05 -9.23 2.42
C ILE A 185 -18.49 -10.33 3.40
N GLU A 186 -18.10 -11.57 3.15
CA GLU A 186 -18.38 -12.68 4.07
C GLU A 186 -17.66 -12.52 5.42
N GLU A 187 -16.41 -12.03 5.41
CA GLU A 187 -15.61 -11.84 6.63
C GLU A 187 -15.98 -10.57 7.40
N PHE A 188 -16.20 -9.44 6.71
CA PHE A 188 -16.36 -8.12 7.34
C PHE A 188 -17.77 -7.52 7.23
N GLY A 189 -18.69 -8.20 6.55
CA GLY A 189 -20.05 -7.73 6.33
C GLY A 189 -20.18 -6.76 5.15
N ALA A 190 -21.34 -6.11 5.03
CA ALA A 190 -21.63 -5.25 3.90
C ALA A 190 -20.77 -3.98 3.86
N ILE A 191 -20.61 -3.40 2.67
CA ILE A 191 -19.88 -2.13 2.47
C ILE A 191 -20.79 -0.95 2.86
N ILE A 192 -20.24 0.02 3.60
CA ILE A 192 -20.95 1.21 4.12
C ILE A 192 -20.54 2.48 3.39
#